data_AF-A0AAU3I659-F1
#
_entry.id   AF-A0AAU3I659-F1
#
_cell.length_a   1.000
_cell.length_b   1.000
_cell.length_c   1.000
_cell.angle_alpha   90.00
_cell.angle_beta   90.00
_cell.angle_gamma   90.00
#
_symmetry.space_group_name_H-M   'P 1'
#
loop_
_entity.id
_entity.type
_entity.pdbx_description
1 polymer ?
#
loop_
_entity_poly.entity_id
_entity_poly.type
_entity_poly.pdbx_seq_one_letter_code
_entity_poly.pdbx_strand_id
1 'polypeptide(L)'
;MATIDPSFRRRLLVESLTVLAAEPSVQVAWLEGYGVPADEIALDFDNAFGVSEQLVEEGRLNPEALPDLRDIDEVFSAMSSERNASRWTEDALYGDEGWIKARKLARRILMAELGEWRVPMPDICIIR
;
A
#
# COMPACT_ATOMS: atom_id res chain seq x y z
N MET A 1 17.43 20.11 -2.28
CA MET A 1 16.70 19.10 -1.47
C MET A 1 17.58 17.87 -1.39
N ALA A 2 17.92 17.41 -0.19
CA ALA A 2 18.60 16.12 -0.05
C ALA A 2 17.65 15.04 -0.57
N THR A 3 18.02 14.38 -1.66
CA THR A 3 17.24 13.28 -2.23
C THR A 3 17.18 12.18 -1.18
N ILE A 4 15.98 11.80 -0.74
CA ILE A 4 15.80 10.67 0.17
C ILE A 4 16.45 9.44 -0.47
N ASP A 5 17.22 8.70 0.32
CA ASP A 5 17.98 7.53 -0.16
C ASP A 5 17.07 6.57 -0.96
N PRO A 6 17.44 6.17 -2.20
CA PRO A 6 16.67 5.23 -3.01
C PRO A 6 16.30 3.92 -2.29
N SER A 7 17.16 3.44 -1.37
CA SER A 7 16.89 2.22 -0.63
C SER A 7 15.81 2.43 0.42
N PHE A 8 15.78 3.60 1.05
CA PHE A 8 14.68 3.99 1.93
C PHE A 8 13.35 4.09 1.16
N ARG A 9 13.33 4.74 -0.02
CA ARG A 9 12.11 4.86 -0.84
C ARG A 9 11.58 3.50 -1.30
N ARG A 10 12.47 2.60 -1.74
CA ARG A 10 12.07 1.23 -2.10
C ARG A 10 11.49 0.48 -0.89
N ARG A 11 12.12 0.64 0.28
CA ARG A 11 11.66 0.02 1.52
C ARG A 11 10.25 0.51 1.88
N LEU A 12 10.01 1.81 1.84
CA LEU A 12 8.69 2.41 2.09
C LEU A 12 7.60 1.79 1.20
N LEU A 13 7.87 1.67 -0.11
CA LEU A 13 6.93 1.04 -1.05
C LEU A 13 6.65 -0.43 -0.72
N VAL A 14 7.69 -1.21 -0.43
CA VAL A 14 7.53 -2.62 -0.07
C VAL A 14 6.77 -2.79 1.24
N GLU A 15 7.06 -1.99 2.26
CA GLU A 15 6.39 -2.05 3.56
C GLU A 15 4.91 -1.66 3.43
N SER A 16 4.59 -0.58 2.71
CA SER A 16 3.21 -0.18 2.45
C SER A 16 2.43 -1.26 1.67
N LEU A 17 3.02 -1.81 0.61
CA LEU A 17 2.41 -2.92 -0.16
C LEU A 17 2.22 -4.18 0.69
N THR A 18 3.11 -4.43 1.66
CA THR A 18 2.99 -5.56 2.60
C THR A 18 1.74 -5.43 3.45
N VAL A 19 1.54 -4.26 4.06
CA VAL A 19 0.34 -3.98 4.87
C VAL A 19 -0.91 -4.09 4.01
N LEU A 20 -0.90 -3.53 2.79
CA LEU A 20 -2.03 -3.61 1.87
C LEU A 20 -2.33 -5.04 1.39
N ALA A 21 -1.31 -5.87 1.18
CA ALA A 21 -1.43 -7.25 0.71
C ALA A 21 -1.91 -8.23 1.80
N ALA A 22 -1.78 -7.86 3.07
CA ALA A 22 -2.13 -8.71 4.21
C ALA A 22 -3.61 -9.11 4.22
N GLU A 23 -3.92 -10.23 4.88
CA GLU A 23 -5.31 -10.64 5.09
C GLU A 23 -6.06 -9.61 5.97
N PRO A 24 -7.38 -9.42 5.80
CA PRO A 24 -8.14 -8.41 6.56
C PRO A 24 -7.92 -8.47 8.07
N SER A 25 -7.91 -9.67 8.67
CA SER A 25 -7.69 -9.84 10.11
C SER A 25 -6.29 -9.43 10.57
N VAL A 26 -5.29 -9.56 9.70
CA VAL A 26 -3.91 -9.12 9.98
C VAL A 26 -3.81 -7.60 9.85
N GLN A 27 -4.50 -7.01 8.88
CA GLN A 27 -4.60 -5.55 8.73
C GLN A 27 -5.25 -4.92 9.97
N VAL A 28 -6.39 -5.45 10.42
CA VAL A 28 -7.08 -4.97 11.64
C VAL A 28 -6.18 -5.06 12.86
N ALA A 29 -5.55 -6.22 13.11
CA ALA A 29 -4.67 -6.38 14.27
C ALA A 29 -3.46 -5.41 14.24
N TRP A 30 -2.95 -5.10 13.04
CA TRP A 30 -1.87 -4.13 12.87
C TRP A 30 -2.34 -2.70 13.14
N LEU A 31 -3.50 -2.30 12.59
CA LEU A 31 -4.13 -1.00 12.82
C LEU A 31 -4.42 -0.77 14.31
N GLU A 32 -5.00 -1.76 14.99
CA GLU A 32 -5.26 -1.72 16.43
C GLU A 32 -3.96 -1.60 17.25
N GLY A 33 -2.92 -2.33 16.86
CA GLY A 33 -1.61 -2.30 17.51
C GLY A 33 -0.95 -0.93 17.49
N TYR A 34 -1.23 -0.11 16.47
CA TYR A 34 -0.70 1.24 16.32
C TYR A 34 -1.73 2.35 16.62
N GLY A 35 -3.00 2.00 16.87
CA GLY A 35 -4.07 2.95 17.15
C GLY A 35 -4.38 3.87 15.98
N VAL A 36 -4.30 3.37 14.74
CA VAL A 36 -4.54 4.13 13.51
C VAL A 36 -5.76 3.59 12.74
N PRO A 37 -6.50 4.45 12.03
CA PRO A 37 -7.68 4.05 11.26
C PRO A 37 -7.33 3.36 9.92
N ALA A 38 -8.31 2.72 9.28
CA ALA A 38 -8.09 1.93 8.06
C ALA A 38 -7.65 2.76 6.84
N ASP A 39 -7.99 4.05 6.78
CA ASP A 39 -7.48 4.97 5.76
C ASP A 39 -5.96 5.17 5.84
N GLU A 40 -5.33 4.92 7.00
CA GLU A 40 -3.87 4.96 7.13
C GLU A 40 -3.17 4.03 6.13
N ILE A 41 -3.73 2.85 5.84
CA ILE A 41 -3.17 1.92 4.84
C ILE A 41 -3.13 2.56 3.45
N ALA A 42 -4.17 3.33 3.09
CA ALA A 42 -4.23 4.01 1.80
C ALA A 42 -3.34 5.26 1.77
N LEU A 43 -3.23 5.99 2.88
CA LEU A 43 -2.33 7.14 3.00
C LEU A 43 -0.86 6.73 2.93
N ASP A 44 -0.47 5.65 3.62
CA ASP A 44 0.86 5.08 3.54
C ASP A 44 1.18 4.61 2.10
N PHE A 45 0.19 4.04 1.41
CA PHE A 45 0.31 3.70 0.00
C PHE A 45 0.50 4.92 -0.90
N ASP A 46 -0.33 5.96 -0.77
CA ASP A 46 -0.26 7.19 -1.57
C ASP A 46 1.13 7.85 -1.44
N ASN A 47 1.64 7.97 -0.21
CA ASN A 47 2.97 8.50 0.04
C ASN A 47 4.07 7.67 -0.65
N ALA A 48 3.98 6.34 -0.60
CA ALA A 48 4.95 5.45 -1.25
C ALA A 48 4.81 5.43 -2.78
N PHE A 49 3.59 5.55 -3.29
CA PHE A 49 3.29 5.62 -4.72
C PHE A 49 3.89 6.88 -5.35
N GLY A 50 3.87 8.03 -4.64
CA GLY A 50 4.42 9.29 -5.13
C GLY A 50 5.91 9.24 -5.54
N VAL A 51 6.67 8.21 -5.13
CA VAL A 51 8.08 8.01 -5.51
C VAL A 51 8.31 6.84 -6.46
N SER A 52 7.26 6.14 -6.92
CA SER A 52 7.41 4.90 -7.70
C SER A 52 8.02 5.12 -9.08
N GLU A 53 7.69 6.22 -9.76
CA GLU A 53 8.28 6.53 -11.07
C GLU A 53 9.79 6.77 -10.96
N GLN A 54 10.21 7.53 -9.93
CA GLN A 54 11.62 7.75 -9.67
C GLN A 54 12.36 6.45 -9.31
N LEU A 55 11.72 5.52 -8.59
CA LEU A 55 12.31 4.20 -8.32
C LEU A 55 12.51 3.37 -9.60
N VAL A 56 11.63 3.51 -10.60
CA VAL A 56 11.81 2.88 -11.91
C VAL A 56 12.98 3.50 -12.67
N GLU A 57 13.05 4.84 -12.72
CA GLU A 57 14.16 5.56 -13.36
C GLU A 57 15.52 5.19 -12.75
N GLU A 58 15.55 4.94 -11.44
CA GLU A 58 16.73 4.53 -10.69
C GLU A 58 17.01 3.01 -10.75
N GLY A 59 16.19 2.22 -11.44
CA GLY A 59 16.34 0.77 -11.57
C GLY A 59 16.09 0.00 -10.27
N ARG A 60 15.33 0.59 -9.32
CA ARG A 60 15.01 0.02 -8.00
C ARG A 60 13.62 -0.65 -7.94
N LEU A 61 12.80 -0.43 -8.97
CA LEU A 61 11.47 -1.01 -9.14
C LEU A 61 11.32 -1.48 -10.59
N ASN A 62 10.71 -2.65 -10.83
CA ASN A 62 10.41 -3.10 -12.18
C ASN A 62 9.34 -2.17 -12.81
N PRO A 63 9.56 -1.61 -14.02
CA PRO A 63 8.55 -0.82 -14.73
C PRO A 63 7.17 -1.51 -14.85
N GLU A 64 7.13 -2.84 -14.87
CA GLU A 64 5.91 -3.64 -14.94
C GLU A 64 5.02 -3.52 -13.68
N ALA A 65 5.56 -3.02 -12.57
CA ALA A 65 4.78 -2.74 -11.36
C ALA A 65 3.93 -1.46 -11.46
N LEU A 66 4.31 -0.51 -12.32
CA LEU A 66 3.64 0.80 -12.40
C LEU A 66 2.15 0.72 -12.77
N PRO A 67 1.70 -0.12 -13.73
CA PRO A 67 0.28 -0.26 -14.02
C PRO A 67 -0.52 -0.71 -12.80
N ASP A 68 -0.03 -1.69 -12.03
CA ASP A 68 -0.74 -2.16 -10.83
C ASP A 68 -0.76 -1.13 -9.71
N LEU A 69 0.33 -0.37 -9.55
CA LEU A 69 0.40 0.73 -8.59
C LEU A 69 -0.63 1.83 -8.93
N ARG A 70 -0.73 2.20 -10.20
CA ARG A 70 -1.75 3.15 -10.68
C ARG A 70 -3.17 2.62 -10.48
N ASP A 71 -3.41 1.34 -10.75
CA ASP A 71 -4.72 0.72 -10.53
C ASP A 71 -5.13 0.73 -9.04
N ILE A 72 -4.17 0.63 -8.11
CA ILE A 72 -4.44 0.76 -6.66
C ILE A 72 -4.81 2.22 -6.32
N ASP A 73 -4.03 3.19 -6.81
CA ASP A 73 -4.28 4.62 -6.61
C ASP A 73 -5.68 5.02 -7.12
N GLU A 74 -6.04 4.59 -8.33
CA GLU A 74 -7.37 4.83 -8.91
C GLU A 74 -8.50 4.25 -8.06
N VAL A 75 -8.30 3.08 -7.45
CA VAL A 75 -9.28 2.46 -6.54
C VAL A 75 -9.51 3.31 -5.30
N PHE A 76 -8.44 3.76 -4.64
CA PHE A 76 -8.56 4.59 -3.44
C PHE A 76 -9.08 6.00 -3.73
N SER A 77 -8.71 6.56 -4.87
CA SER A 77 -9.26 7.82 -5.37
C SER A 77 -10.78 7.72 -5.61
N ALA A 78 -11.24 6.63 -6.25
CA ALA A 78 -12.66 6.38 -6.46
C ALA A 78 -13.42 6.24 -5.14
N MET A 79 -12.89 5.47 -4.18
CA MET A 79 -13.47 5.32 -2.83
C MET A 79 -13.64 6.67 -2.11
N SER A 80 -12.67 7.56 -2.25
CA SER A 80 -12.69 8.91 -1.64
C SER A 80 -13.70 9.85 -2.31
N SER A 81 -13.85 9.74 -3.63
CA SER A 81 -14.73 10.60 -4.43
C SER A 81 -16.22 10.44 -4.10
N GLU A 82 -16.62 9.25 -3.65
CA GLU A 82 -18.01 8.91 -3.31
C GLU A 82 -18.44 9.48 -1.94
N ARG A 83 -17.54 10.20 -1.21
CA ARG A 83 -17.72 10.62 0.20
C ARG A 83 -18.17 9.48 1.12
N ASN A 84 -17.77 8.25 0.78
CA ASN A 84 -18.30 7.08 1.44
C ASN A 84 -17.42 6.69 2.63
N ALA A 85 -17.57 7.41 3.75
CA ALA A 85 -16.83 7.16 4.98
C ALA A 85 -16.94 5.70 5.47
N SER A 86 -18.01 4.98 5.11
CA SER A 86 -18.17 3.57 5.47
C SER A 86 -17.12 2.64 4.85
N ARG A 87 -16.52 3.03 3.72
CA ARG A 87 -15.49 2.25 3.02
C ARG A 87 -14.12 2.34 3.71
N TRP A 88 -13.96 3.27 4.65
CA TRP A 88 -12.71 3.54 5.39
C TRP A 88 -12.78 3.01 6.83
N THR A 89 -13.56 1.96 7.05
CA THR A 89 -13.73 1.31 8.36
C THR A 89 -13.00 -0.03 8.41
N GLU A 90 -12.71 -0.52 9.61
CA GLU A 90 -12.14 -1.87 9.81
C GLU A 90 -13.04 -2.96 9.22
N ASP A 91 -14.36 -2.83 9.38
CA ASP A 91 -15.34 -3.75 8.79
C ASP A 91 -15.24 -3.81 7.26
N ALA A 92 -15.01 -2.66 6.61
CA ALA A 92 -14.87 -2.59 5.16
C ALA A 92 -13.66 -3.37 4.63
N LEU A 93 -12.59 -3.55 5.43
CA LEU A 93 -11.42 -4.33 5.02
C LEU A 93 -11.76 -5.78 4.66
N TYR A 94 -12.83 -6.34 5.23
CA TYR A 94 -13.26 -7.72 4.99
C TYR A 94 -14.02 -7.91 3.69
N GLY A 95 -14.76 -6.90 3.23
CA GLY A 95 -15.80 -7.11 2.21
C GLY A 95 -15.91 -6.04 1.13
N ASP A 96 -15.29 -4.87 1.30
CA ASP A 96 -15.33 -3.83 0.26
C ASP A 96 -14.56 -4.27 -0.98
N GLU A 97 -15.19 -4.11 -2.14
CA GLU A 97 -14.61 -4.51 -3.42
C GLU A 97 -13.31 -3.76 -3.75
N GLY A 98 -13.19 -2.51 -3.31
CA GLY A 98 -11.99 -1.68 -3.46
C GLY A 98 -10.83 -2.25 -2.66
N TRP A 99 -11.02 -2.52 -1.37
CA TRP A 99 -10.01 -3.19 -0.52
C TRP A 99 -9.60 -4.55 -1.08
N ILE A 100 -10.56 -5.37 -1.53
CA ILE A 100 -10.28 -6.68 -2.14
C ILE A 100 -9.43 -6.53 -3.41
N LYS A 101 -9.75 -5.57 -4.27
CA LYS A 101 -9.00 -5.31 -5.51
C LYS A 101 -7.59 -4.80 -5.21
N ALA A 102 -7.46 -3.79 -4.35
CA ALA A 102 -6.18 -3.21 -3.96
C ALA A 102 -5.23 -4.26 -3.36
N ARG A 103 -5.73 -5.11 -2.45
CA ARG A 103 -4.99 -6.23 -1.86
C ARG A 103 -4.48 -7.23 -2.90
N LYS A 104 -5.30 -7.58 -3.89
CA LYS A 104 -4.90 -8.49 -4.98
C LYS A 104 -3.78 -7.90 -5.83
N LEU A 105 -3.86 -6.62 -6.17
CA LEU A 105 -2.84 -5.91 -6.93
C LEU A 105 -1.53 -5.83 -6.14
N ALA A 106 -1.60 -5.46 -4.86
CA ALA A 106 -0.43 -5.40 -3.98
C ALA A 106 0.31 -6.75 -3.89
N ARG A 107 -0.42 -7.86 -3.73
CA ARG A 107 0.16 -9.22 -3.76
C ARG A 107 0.88 -9.52 -5.06
N ARG A 108 0.33 -9.06 -6.19
CA ARG A 108 0.88 -9.28 -7.52
C ARG A 108 2.21 -8.54 -7.68
N ILE A 109 2.26 -7.29 -7.22
CA ILE A 109 3.48 -6.48 -7.20
C ILE A 109 4.54 -7.12 -6.31
N LEU A 110 4.22 -7.49 -5.07
CA LEU A 110 5.17 -8.14 -4.16
C LEU A 110 5.71 -9.46 -4.72
N MET A 111 4.84 -10.27 -5.33
CA MET A 111 5.27 -11.49 -6.02
C MET A 111 6.27 -11.21 -7.14
N ALA A 112 6.05 -10.17 -7.94
CA ALA A 112 6.96 -9.80 -9.02
C ALA A 112 8.29 -9.22 -8.50
N GLU A 113 8.24 -8.42 -7.44
CA GLU A 113 9.39 -7.68 -6.90
C GLU A 113 10.27 -8.48 -5.94
N LEU A 114 9.68 -9.42 -5.19
CA LEU A 114 10.36 -10.16 -4.12
C LEU A 114 10.31 -11.68 -4.31
N GLY A 115 9.46 -12.18 -5.20
CA GLY A 115 9.20 -13.62 -5.33
C GLY A 115 8.28 -14.20 -4.26
N GLU A 116 7.77 -13.38 -3.34
CA GLU A 116 6.81 -13.73 -2.31
C GLU A 116 5.95 -12.52 -1.91
N TRP A 117 4.72 -12.75 -1.45
CA TRP A 117 3.86 -11.69 -0.90
C TRP A 117 3.61 -11.84 0.60
N ARG A 118 3.90 -13.02 1.18
CA ARG A 118 3.73 -13.31 2.61
C ARG A 118 4.96 -12.90 3.38
N VAL A 119 5.27 -11.61 3.35
CA VAL A 119 6.36 -11.04 4.13
C VAL A 119 5.85 -10.59 5.50
N PRO A 120 6.69 -10.57 6.55
CA PRO A 120 6.28 -10.13 7.89
C PRO A 120 5.72 -8.72 7.88
N MET A 121 4.69 -8.45 8.70
CA MET A 121 4.15 -7.11 8.87
C MET A 121 5.26 -6.16 9.33
N PRO A 122 5.44 -5.00 8.68
CA PRO A 122 6.44 -4.04 9.06
C PRO A 122 6.05 -3.34 10.36
N ASP A 123 7.06 -2.79 11.04
CA ASP A 123 6.81 -1.75 12.02
C ASP A 123 6.22 -0.53 11.30
N ILE A 124 5.31 0.20 11.96
CA ILE A 124 4.71 1.37 11.33
C ILE A 124 5.79 2.39 10.96
N CYS A 125 5.88 2.72 9.68
CA CYS A 125 6.71 3.81 9.18
C CYS A 125 5.81 5.02 8.95
N ILE A 126 5.20 5.57 10.01
CA ILE A 126 4.47 6.84 9.89
C ILE A 126 5.50 7.93 9.52
N ILE A 127 5.55 8.31 8.25
CA ILE A 127 6.20 9.55 7.84
C ILE A 127 5.16 10.65 8.00
N ARG A 128 5.07 11.22 9.21
CA ARG A 128 4.29 12.43 9.50
C ARG A 128 5.05 13.69 9.13
#